data_AF-A0A5B9YEE7-F1
#
_entry.id   AF-A0A5B9YEE7-F1
#
_cell.length_a   1.000
_cell.length_b   1.000
_cell.length_c   1.000
_cell.angle_alpha   90.00
_cell.angle_beta   90.00
_cell.angle_gamma   90.00
#
_symmetry.space_group_name_H-M   'P 1'
#
loop_
_entity.id
_entity.type
_entity.pdbx_description
1 polymer ?
#
loop_
_entity_poly.entity_id
_entity_poly.type
_entity_poly.pdbx_seq_one_letter_code
_entity_poly.pdbx_strand_id
1 'polypeptide(L)' 'MTEQDKCILDMYKLIDEFTTKAEKRDMSLLRIPSISGCDAYQGMPPISRLRDELFDKYAEVISKAYDASIQ' A
#
# COMPACT_ATOMS: atom_id res chain seq x y z
N MET A 1 11.42 14.96 11.13
CA MET A 1 10.70 13.71 10.81
C MET A 1 11.64 12.83 10.01
N THR A 2 11.97 11.65 10.52
CA THR A 2 12.91 10.72 9.87
C THR A 2 12.25 10.03 8.67
N GLU A 3 13.03 9.34 7.84
CA GLU A 3 12.45 8.53 6.75
C GLU A 3 11.66 7.33 7.27
N GLN A 4 12.06 6.76 8.41
CA GLN A 4 11.29 5.73 9.11
C GLN A 4 9.94 6.26 9.58
N ASP A 5 9.89 7.45 10.18
CA ASP A 5 8.63 8.07 10.60
C ASP A 5 7.70 8.33 9.41
N LYS A 6 8.26 8.78 8.27
CA LYS A 6 7.50 8.98 7.02
C LYS A 6 6.94 7.67 6.47
N CYS A 7 7.74 6.61 6.48
CA CYS A 7 7.33 5.26 6.08
C CYS A 7 6.14 4.79 6.92
N ILE A 8 6.27 4.88 8.25
CA ILE A 8 5.22 4.49 9.20
C ILE A 8 3.95 5.31 8.96
N LEU A 9 4.07 6.64 8.88
CA LEU A 9 2.92 7.53 8.67
C LEU A 9 2.19 7.23 7.36
N ASP A 10 2.91 7.05 6.26
CA ASP A 10 2.28 6.78 4.96
C ASP A 10 1.63 5.38 4.92
N MET A 11 2.24 4.37 5.56
CA MET A 11 1.60 3.06 5.74
C MET A 11 0.31 3.16 6.58
N TYR A 12 0.34 3.92 7.68
CA TYR A 12 -0.85 4.14 8.49
C TYR A 12 -1.95 4.88 7.74
N LYS A 13 -1.61 5.86 6.89
CA LYS A 13 -2.60 6.55 6.05
C LYS A 13 -3.31 5.59 5.09
N LEU A 14 -2.58 4.65 4.49
CA LEU A 14 -3.21 3.64 3.61
C LEU A 14 -4.20 2.77 4.41
N ILE A 15 -3.81 2.34 5.61
CA ILE A 15 -4.67 1.55 6.50
C ILE A 15 -5.89 2.37 6.95
N ASP A 16 -5.70 3.64 7.29
CA ASP A 16 -6.77 4.55 7.71
C ASP A 16 -7.76 4.82 6.58
N GLU A 17 -7.27 5.03 5.35
CA GLU A 17 -8.12 5.15 4.16
C GLU A 17 -8.94 3.89 3.92
N PHE A 18 -8.30 2.73 4.00
CA PHE A 18 -8.96 1.43 3.88
C PHE A 18 -10.05 1.25 4.96
N THR A 19 -9.72 1.55 6.21
CA THR A 19 -10.63 1.41 7.35
C THR A 19 -11.83 2.35 7.21
N THR A 20 -11.58 3.63 6.89
CA THR A 20 -12.62 4.64 6.65
C THR A 20 -13.57 4.23 5.53
N LYS A 21 -13.05 3.64 4.45
CA LYS A 21 -13.87 3.14 3.35
C LYS A 21 -14.66 1.88 3.75
N ALA A 22 -14.03 0.96 4.47
CA ALA A 22 -14.69 -0.25 4.97
C ALA A 22 -15.86 0.06 5.91
N GLU A 23 -15.70 1.02 6.83
CA GLU A 23 -16.78 1.50 7.71
C GLU A 23 -17.98 2.05 6.92
N LYS A 24 -17.71 2.72 5.79
CA LYS A 24 -18.73 3.22 4.86
C LYS A 24 -19.26 2.16 3.90
N ARG A 25 -18.81 0.90 4.02
CA ARG A 25 -19.08 -0.20 3.08
C ARG A 25 -18.65 0.11 1.64
N ASP A 26 -17.70 1.02 1.47
CA ASP A 26 -17.10 1.37 0.20
C ASP A 26 -15.97 0.39 -0.13
N MET A 27 -16.27 -0.56 -1.03
CA MET A 27 -15.31 -1.58 -1.48
C MET A 27 -14.51 -1.13 -2.70
N SER A 28 -14.48 0.17 -3.05
CA SER A 28 -13.80 0.67 -4.26
C SER A 28 -12.31 0.31 -4.33
N LEU A 29 -11.60 0.24 -3.19
CA LEU A 29 -10.19 -0.16 -3.15
C LEU A 29 -9.97 -1.67 -3.37
N LEU A 30 -11.01 -2.48 -3.15
CA LEU A 30 -10.97 -3.95 -3.27
C LEU A 30 -11.68 -4.46 -4.52
N ARG A 31 -12.50 -3.63 -5.16
CA ARG A 31 -13.25 -4.01 -6.36
C ARG A 31 -12.34 -3.86 -7.57
N ILE A 32 -12.08 -4.99 -8.23
CA ILE A 32 -11.35 -5.02 -9.49
C ILE A 32 -12.18 -4.22 -10.53
N PRO A 33 -11.64 -3.12 -11.09
CA PRO A 33 -12.30 -2.42 -12.18
C PRO A 33 -12.37 -3.33 -13.41
N SER A 34 -13.31 -3.07 -14.32
CA SER A 34 -13.43 -3.83 -15.57
C SER A 34 -12.06 -3.99 -16.24
N ILE A 35 -11.72 -5.23 -16.62
CA ILE A 35 -10.43 -5.58 -17.21
C ILE A 35 -10.28 -4.79 -18.52
N SER A 36 -9.48 -3.74 -18.49
CA SER A 36 -9.14 -2.93 -19.65
C SER A 36 -7.70 -2.41 -19.49
N GLY A 37 -6.92 -2.39 -20.57
CA GLY A 37 -5.51 -2.01 -20.54
C GLY A 37 -4.55 -3.20 -20.64
N CYS A 38 -3.25 -2.89 -20.53
CA CYS A 38 -2.12 -3.82 -20.57
C CYS A 38 -1.04 -3.31 -19.59
N ASP A 39 -1.40 -3.15 -18.31
CA ASP A 39 -0.46 -2.78 -17.24
C ASP A 39 -0.25 -3.95 -16.27
N ALA A 40 0.78 -3.85 -15.42
CA ALA A 40 1.14 -4.89 -14.45
C ALA A 40 0.06 -5.12 -13.37
N TYR A 41 -0.91 -4.21 -13.24
CA TYR A 41 -2.01 -4.27 -12.27
C TYR A 41 -3.35 -4.66 -12.89
N GLN A 42 -3.34 -5.08 -14.15
CA GLN A 42 -4.55 -5.52 -14.85
C GLN A 42 -5.22 -6.69 -14.11
N GLY A 43 -6.51 -6.55 -13.83
CA GLY A 43 -7.28 -7.55 -13.09
C GLY A 43 -6.98 -7.58 -11.58
N MET A 44 -6.17 -6.66 -11.06
CA MET A 44 -5.93 -6.50 -9.63
C MET A 44 -6.79 -5.39 -9.03
N PRO A 45 -7.12 -5.48 -7.73
CA PRO A 45 -7.79 -4.38 -7.03
C PRO A 45 -6.88 -3.15 -6.91
N PRO A 46 -7.43 -1.92 -6.88
CA PRO A 46 -6.64 -0.69 -6.79
C PRO A 46 -5.64 -0.66 -5.62
N ILE A 47 -5.97 -1.31 -4.50
CA ILE A 47 -5.08 -1.40 -3.32
C ILE A 47 -3.73 -2.04 -3.63
N SER A 48 -3.65 -2.97 -4.59
CA SER A 48 -2.40 -3.65 -4.93
C SER A 48 -1.36 -2.65 -5.44
N ARG A 49 -1.79 -1.72 -6.30
CA ARG A 49 -0.93 -0.67 -6.83
C ARG A 49 -0.48 0.31 -5.77
N LEU A 50 -1.42 0.77 -4.93
CA LEU A 50 -1.11 1.70 -3.83
C LEU A 50 -0.11 1.09 -2.84
N ARG A 51 -0.27 -0.20 -2.53
CA ARG A 51 0.67 -0.94 -1.70
C ARG A 51 2.05 -0.98 -2.36
N ASP A 52 2.14 -1.41 -3.61
CA ASP A 52 3.44 -1.59 -4.27
C ASP A 52 4.17 -0.26 -4.46
N GLU A 53 3.47 0.81 -4.83
CA GLU A 53 4.04 2.17 -4.89
C GLU A 53 4.61 2.63 -3.52
N LEU A 54 3.96 2.27 -2.41
CA LEU A 54 4.46 2.58 -1.06
C LEU A 54 5.66 1.72 -0.67
N PHE A 55 5.64 0.43 -0.99
CA PHE A 55 6.76 -0.48 -0.72
C PHE A 55 8.00 -0.10 -1.53
N ASP A 56 7.83 0.26 -2.81
CA ASP A 56 8.92 0.72 -3.67
C ASP A 56 9.51 2.04 -3.14
N LYS A 57 8.65 2.98 -2.72
CA LYS A 57 9.08 4.27 -2.15
C LYS A 57 9.94 4.11 -0.91
N TYR A 58 9.65 3.11 -0.07
CA TYR A 58 10.33 2.88 1.21
C TYR A 58 11.18 1.60 1.23
N ALA A 59 11.53 1.06 0.05
CA ALA A 59 12.18 -0.26 -0.07
C ALA A 59 13.45 -0.37 0.77
N GLU A 60 14.29 0.67 0.78
CA GLU A 60 15.54 0.68 1.57
C GLU A 60 15.26 0.69 3.08
N VAL A 61 14.27 1.46 3.52
CA VAL A 61 13.88 1.56 4.94
C VAL A 61 13.32 0.21 5.42
N ILE A 62 12.45 -0.41 4.61
CA ILE A 62 11.85 -1.71 4.91
C ILE A 62 12.92 -2.81 4.92
N SER A 63 13.83 -2.82 3.94
CA SER A 63 14.92 -3.81 3.87
C SER A 63 15.80 -3.74 5.12
N LYS A 64 16.25 -2.54 5.52
CA LYS A 64 17.06 -2.36 6.73
C LYS A 64 16.33 -2.82 8.00
N ALA A 65 15.03 -2.54 8.08
CA ALA A 65 14.22 -2.99 9.22
C ALA A 65 14.06 -4.52 9.24
N TYR A 66 13.88 -5.15 8.08
CA TYR A 66 13.78 -6.61 7.96
C TYR A 66 15.09 -7.29 8.36
N ASP A 67 16.23 -6.81 7.85
CA ASP A 67 17.56 -7.34 8.19
C ASP A 67 17.85 -7.24 9.70
N ALA A 68 17.45 -6.12 10.32
CA ALA A 68 17.58 -5.91 11.76
C ALA A 68 16.65 -6.82 12.61
N SER A 69 15.56 -7.33 12.03
CA SER A 69 14.59 -8.20 12.75
C SER A 69 14.98 -9.68 12.76
N ILE A 70 15.94 -10.08 11.92
CA ILE A 70 16.44 -11.46 11.80
C ILE A 70 17.70 -11.68 12.68
N GLN A 71 18.25 -10.60 13.25
CA GLN A 71 19.37 -10.63 14.21
C GLN A 71 18.88 -10.76 15.65
#